data_AF-A0A359IM00-F1
#
_entry.id   AF-A0A359IM00-F1
#
_cell.length_a   1.000
_cell.length_b   1.000
_cell.length_c   1.000
_cell.angle_alpha   90.00
_cell.angle_beta   90.00
_cell.angle_gamma   90.00
#
_symmetry.space_group_name_H-M   'P 1'
#
loop_
_entity.id
_entity.type
_entity.pdbx_description
1 polymer ?
#
loop_
_entity_poly.entity_id
_entity_poly.type
_entity_poly.pdbx_seq_one_letter_code
_entity_poly.pdbx_strand_id
1 'polypeptide(L)'
;DIGQKDKTDKEEKRKNIEKSKWIVDKIVHVLQDVGIDDDFINISFSGGKGYHIELFFDTPIEVNLLKKFHKYVLDKESLKEKEDLIIDGENFGKVEFRPTNKQGVKLPLGINFNNKIDKNNYCYFCDYSKGLRRIKDLLHITKIKKMDNILFRLILDKIFDIDEEKTSTKNIEDYKETKNAHNPLPQYDQNVDEKITIEAIEDLIEKGLTQTGMRWKSLINITKYYKHLEVSREDCKEWITEWMNQQDKNCYTTKWNNVLKDIDNIVEYVYTHEFNLVGGVKTVKITYEEIKEILKASGKNNKLVLYSMLIHSKRYAKKSGIFYFPYSLMMLATNLSRVTLIKIVNQLSENKFIEIVSRNTPIEHKFMKEPNKYKITLNVVEDNEVEEEKCFEFTEGDNYIESFNNCIINTFENKEIKILCGRRFYKDLMDYKNNNIVNV
;
A
#
# COMPACT_ATOMS: atom_id res chain seq x y z
N ASP A 1 47.88 11.42 37.27
CA ASP A 1 46.86 10.35 37.18
C ASP A 1 45.61 10.70 36.36
N ILE A 2 44.88 11.78 36.62
CA ILE A 2 43.63 12.10 35.87
C ILE A 2 43.90 12.37 34.37
N GLY A 3 44.96 13.12 34.03
CA GLY A 3 45.30 13.43 32.64
C GLY A 3 45.95 12.27 31.85
N GLN A 4 46.40 11.21 32.53
CA GLN A 4 46.89 9.99 31.87
C GLN A 4 45.70 9.10 31.50
N LYS A 5 44.75 8.90 32.43
CA LYS A 5 43.52 8.12 32.23
C LYS A 5 42.65 8.62 31.08
N ASP A 6 42.47 9.95 30.97
CA ASP A 6 41.71 10.57 29.86
C ASP A 6 42.38 10.43 28.48
N LYS A 7 43.72 10.32 28.44
CA LYS A 7 44.46 10.05 27.19
C LYS A 7 44.34 8.58 26.80
N THR A 8 44.46 7.66 27.76
CA THR A 8 44.30 6.22 27.54
C THR A 8 42.89 5.88 27.04
N ASP A 9 41.85 6.46 27.66
CA ASP A 9 40.45 6.23 27.27
C ASP A 9 40.13 6.74 25.86
N LYS A 10 40.72 7.88 25.45
CA LYS A 10 40.56 8.42 24.07
C LYS A 10 41.28 7.56 23.03
N GLU A 11 42.45 7.06 23.37
CA GLU A 11 43.25 6.23 22.47
C GLU A 11 42.65 4.84 22.29
N GLU A 12 42.14 4.23 23.36
CA GLU A 12 41.40 2.96 23.32
C GLU A 12 40.09 3.10 22.51
N LYS A 13 39.35 4.20 22.71
CA LYS A 13 38.14 4.48 21.92
C LYS A 13 38.45 4.66 20.42
N ARG A 14 39.59 5.27 20.09
CA ARG A 14 40.04 5.43 18.70
C ARG A 14 40.39 4.07 18.10
N LYS A 15 41.14 3.22 18.81
CA LYS A 15 41.46 1.86 18.37
C LYS A 15 40.20 1.02 18.13
N ASN A 16 39.21 1.09 19.03
CA ASN A 16 37.94 0.36 18.88
C ASN A 16 37.12 0.82 17.66
N ILE A 17 37.16 2.12 17.33
CA ILE A 17 36.52 2.63 16.12
C ILE A 17 37.21 2.11 14.86
N GLU A 18 38.55 2.13 14.81
CA GLU A 18 39.30 1.61 13.65
C GLU A 18 39.06 0.11 13.45
N LYS A 19 39.01 -0.68 14.54
CA LYS A 19 38.58 -2.09 14.49
C LYS A 19 37.18 -2.26 13.91
N SER A 20 36.24 -1.43 14.35
CA SER A 20 34.87 -1.47 13.84
C SER A 20 34.80 -1.12 12.35
N LYS A 21 35.60 -0.17 11.86
CA LYS A 21 35.67 0.16 10.43
C LYS A 21 36.22 -0.99 9.61
N TRP A 22 37.27 -1.65 10.10
CA TRP A 22 37.83 -2.83 9.44
C TRP A 22 36.81 -3.96 9.29
N ILE A 23 36.02 -4.22 10.35
CA ILE A 23 34.91 -5.19 10.28
C ILE A 23 33.86 -4.77 9.25
N VAL A 24 33.52 -3.47 9.19
CA VAL A 24 32.59 -2.94 8.19
C VAL A 24 33.10 -3.20 6.78
N ASP A 25 34.36 -2.89 6.50
CA ASP A 25 34.96 -3.14 5.18
C ASP A 25 34.89 -4.61 4.79
N LYS A 26 35.19 -5.52 5.74
CA LYS A 26 35.07 -6.97 5.51
C LYS A 26 33.65 -7.40 5.16
N ILE A 27 32.66 -6.95 5.93
CA ILE A 27 31.26 -7.31 5.67
C ILE A 27 30.79 -6.72 4.33
N VAL A 28 31.10 -5.46 4.05
CA VAL A 28 30.74 -4.81 2.77
C VAL A 28 31.34 -5.58 1.59
N HIS A 29 32.61 -5.98 1.68
CA HIS A 29 33.25 -6.78 0.63
C HIS A 29 32.53 -8.10 0.37
N VAL A 30 32.15 -8.82 1.43
CA VAL A 30 31.37 -10.06 1.29
C VAL A 30 30.01 -9.82 0.65
N LEU A 31 29.32 -8.75 1.04
CA LEU A 31 28.02 -8.38 0.47
C LEU A 31 28.16 -8.08 -1.04
N GLN A 32 29.18 -7.31 -1.43
CA GLN A 32 29.47 -7.02 -2.84
C GLN A 32 29.80 -8.30 -3.62
N ASP A 33 30.64 -9.18 -3.06
CA ASP A 33 31.02 -10.44 -3.71
C ASP A 33 29.83 -11.37 -3.98
N VAL A 34 28.81 -11.36 -3.12
CA VAL A 34 27.59 -12.16 -3.35
C VAL A 34 26.61 -11.48 -4.31
N GLY A 35 26.94 -10.29 -4.81
CA GLY A 35 26.15 -9.55 -5.79
C GLY A 35 25.20 -8.51 -5.20
N ILE A 36 25.47 -8.00 -4.00
CA ILE A 36 24.73 -6.86 -3.43
C ILE A 36 25.46 -5.56 -3.78
N ASP A 37 24.83 -4.75 -4.62
CA ASP A 37 25.38 -3.46 -5.02
C ASP A 37 25.45 -2.46 -3.85
N ASP A 38 26.44 -1.56 -3.92
CA ASP A 38 26.72 -0.50 -2.93
C ASP A 38 25.50 0.35 -2.59
N ASP A 39 24.66 0.62 -3.58
CA ASP A 39 23.45 1.43 -3.42
C ASP A 39 22.43 0.81 -2.44
N PHE A 40 22.51 -0.50 -2.18
CA PHE A 40 21.65 -1.19 -1.23
C PHE A 40 22.27 -1.32 0.17
N ILE A 41 23.57 -1.08 0.30
CA ILE A 41 24.32 -1.22 1.56
C ILE A 41 24.35 0.12 2.27
N ASN A 42 23.58 0.23 3.35
CA ASN A 42 23.53 1.44 4.16
C ASN A 42 24.33 1.22 5.43
N ILE A 43 25.01 2.27 5.89
CA ILE A 43 25.85 2.17 7.09
C ILE A 43 25.54 3.35 8.00
N SER A 44 25.26 3.10 9.27
CA SER A 44 25.02 4.15 10.26
C SER A 44 25.95 4.06 11.46
N PHE A 45 26.31 5.21 12.03
CA PHE A 45 27.12 5.26 13.24
C PHE A 45 26.21 5.11 14.47
N SER A 46 26.51 4.16 15.37
CA SER A 46 25.67 3.87 16.55
C SER A 46 25.61 5.01 17.60
N GLY A 47 26.46 6.04 17.46
CA GLY A 47 26.58 7.15 18.40
C GLY A 47 27.50 6.86 19.59
N GLY A 48 28.27 5.75 19.57
CA GLY A 48 29.09 5.33 20.71
C GLY A 48 30.24 4.38 20.38
N LYS A 49 29.92 3.10 20.06
CA LYS A 49 30.88 1.98 20.11
C LYS A 49 31.11 1.24 18.78
N GLY A 50 30.37 1.54 17.72
CA GLY A 50 30.51 0.85 16.44
C GLY A 50 29.55 1.36 15.36
N TYR A 51 29.35 0.55 14.34
CA TYR A 51 28.52 0.83 13.18
C TYR A 51 27.37 -0.19 13.05
N HIS A 52 26.33 0.20 12.33
CA HIS A 52 25.29 -0.68 11.84
C HIS A 52 25.45 -0.76 10.32
N ILE A 53 25.27 -1.97 9.77
CA ILE A 53 25.16 -2.20 8.32
C ILE A 53 23.72 -2.63 8.10
N GLU A 54 22.99 -1.87 7.29
CA GLU A 54 21.57 -2.00 7.09
C GLU A 54 21.25 -2.29 5.63
N LEU A 55 20.48 -3.38 5.41
CA LEU A 55 19.87 -3.69 4.13
C LEU A 55 18.36 -3.43 4.25
N PHE A 56 17.83 -2.65 3.32
CA PHE A 56 16.41 -2.35 3.25
C PHE A 56 15.78 -3.14 2.10
N PHE A 57 14.64 -3.77 2.35
CA PHE A 57 13.94 -4.59 1.35
C PHE A 57 12.58 -3.99 1.03
N ASP A 58 12.12 -4.16 -0.22
CA ASP A 58 10.83 -3.62 -0.68
C ASP A 58 9.61 -4.38 -0.12
N THR A 59 9.85 -5.63 0.27
CA THR A 59 8.90 -6.56 0.87
C THR A 59 9.55 -7.30 2.06
N PRO A 60 8.77 -7.73 3.06
CA PRO A 60 9.30 -8.48 4.19
C PRO A 60 9.96 -9.80 3.77
N ILE A 61 11.03 -10.18 4.48
CA ILE A 61 11.74 -11.44 4.31
C ILE A 61 11.63 -12.26 5.58
N GLU A 62 11.52 -13.58 5.43
CA GLU A 62 11.53 -14.50 6.54
C GLU A 62 12.83 -14.35 7.36
N VAL A 63 12.69 -14.13 8.67
CA VAL A 63 13.84 -13.92 9.58
C VAL A 63 14.81 -15.10 9.56
N ASN A 64 14.34 -16.32 9.33
CA ASN A 64 15.21 -17.50 9.23
C ASN A 64 16.15 -17.43 8.01
N LEU A 65 15.66 -16.94 6.87
CA LEU A 65 16.50 -16.72 5.68
C LEU A 65 17.54 -15.64 5.95
N LEU A 66 17.15 -14.53 6.57
CA LEU A 66 18.07 -13.46 6.96
C LEU A 66 19.14 -13.94 7.94
N LYS A 67 18.80 -14.82 8.89
CA LYS A 67 19.77 -15.44 9.81
C LYS A 67 20.75 -16.36 9.08
N LYS A 68 20.26 -17.18 8.15
CA LYS A 68 21.13 -18.04 7.32
C LYS A 68 22.10 -17.18 6.51
N PHE A 69 21.60 -16.13 5.87
CA PHE A 69 22.41 -15.18 5.11
C PHE A 69 23.44 -14.47 5.99
N HIS A 70 23.03 -13.94 7.15
CA HIS A 70 23.95 -13.33 8.12
C HIS A 70 25.07 -14.28 8.54
N LYS A 71 24.72 -15.53 8.87
CA LYS A 71 25.70 -16.55 9.24
C LYS A 71 26.67 -16.82 8.09
N TYR A 72 26.19 -16.92 6.85
CA TYR A 72 27.04 -17.10 5.68
C TYR A 72 28.02 -15.94 5.49
N VAL A 73 27.52 -14.69 5.58
CA VAL A 73 28.36 -13.48 5.45
C VAL A 73 29.49 -13.48 6.47
N LEU A 74 29.16 -13.87 7.71
CA LEU A 74 30.12 -14.01 8.80
C LEU A 74 31.12 -15.15 8.56
N ASP A 75 30.66 -16.33 8.16
CA ASP A 75 31.51 -17.50 7.92
C ASP A 75 32.51 -17.25 6.77
N LYS A 76 32.15 -16.50 5.73
CA LYS A 76 33.02 -16.21 4.57
C LYS A 76 34.31 -15.47 4.94
N GLU A 77 34.26 -14.59 5.93
CA GLU A 77 35.42 -13.85 6.45
C GLU A 77 35.94 -14.42 7.78
N SER A 78 35.52 -15.65 8.15
CA SER A 78 35.85 -16.28 9.43
C SER A 78 35.43 -15.45 10.66
N LEU A 79 34.40 -14.61 10.52
CA LEU A 79 33.88 -13.72 11.55
C LEU A 79 32.81 -14.45 12.39
N LYS A 80 33.20 -15.34 13.31
CA LYS A 80 32.23 -16.19 14.06
C LYS A 80 31.17 -15.39 14.85
N GLU A 81 29.92 -15.86 14.80
CA GLU A 81 28.72 -15.18 15.36
C GLU A 81 28.61 -15.18 16.91
N LYS A 82 29.22 -16.14 17.61
CA LYS A 82 28.90 -16.43 19.03
C LYS A 82 29.99 -16.14 20.05
N GLU A 83 31.15 -15.71 19.60
CA GLU A 83 32.29 -15.39 20.46
C GLU A 83 32.88 -14.06 20.02
N ASP A 84 33.65 -13.45 20.91
CA ASP A 84 34.44 -12.29 20.53
C ASP A 84 35.37 -12.66 19.36
N LEU A 85 35.38 -11.83 18.33
CA LEU A 85 36.24 -11.97 17.17
C LEU A 85 37.68 -11.74 17.63
N ILE A 86 38.48 -12.80 17.70
CA ILE A 86 39.90 -12.71 18.05
C ILE A 86 40.72 -12.88 16.78
N ILE A 87 41.45 -11.83 16.40
CA ILE A 87 42.34 -11.81 15.23
C ILE A 87 43.73 -11.41 15.72
N ASP A 88 44.73 -12.25 15.44
CA ASP A 88 46.13 -12.04 15.87
C ASP A 88 46.29 -11.76 17.38
N GLY A 89 45.45 -12.38 18.21
CA GLY A 89 45.44 -12.21 19.67
C GLY A 89 44.69 -10.97 20.17
N GLU A 90 44.12 -10.16 19.28
CA GLU A 90 43.33 -8.99 19.63
C GLU A 90 41.82 -9.23 19.53
N ASN A 91 41.06 -8.69 20.48
CA ASN A 91 39.59 -8.74 20.48
C ASN A 91 39.00 -7.60 19.61
N PHE A 92 38.14 -7.97 18.66
CA PHE A 92 37.40 -7.11 17.72
C PHE A 92 35.90 -7.00 18.08
N GLY A 93 35.46 -7.66 19.15
CA GLY A 93 34.07 -7.66 19.60
C GLY A 93 33.20 -8.61 18.79
N LYS A 94 31.92 -8.28 18.64
CA LYS A 94 30.92 -9.15 18.01
C LYS A 94 30.10 -8.42 16.97
N VAL A 95 29.82 -9.08 15.86
CA VAL A 95 28.81 -8.66 14.88
C VAL A 95 27.47 -9.26 15.27
N GLU A 96 26.50 -8.41 15.61
CA GLU A 96 25.18 -8.84 16.07
C GLU A 96 24.15 -8.83 14.93
N PHE A 97 23.44 -9.95 14.75
CA PHE A 97 22.26 -9.99 13.91
C PHE A 97 21.07 -9.25 14.55
N ARG A 98 20.42 -8.37 13.77
CA ARG A 98 19.14 -7.74 14.12
C ARG A 98 18.25 -7.67 12.88
N PRO A 99 16.91 -7.86 12.99
CA PRO A 99 16.09 -7.89 14.21
C PRO A 99 16.07 -9.24 14.95
N THR A 100 15.89 -9.20 16.28
CA THR A 100 15.57 -10.40 17.08
C THR A 100 14.26 -10.22 17.85
N ASN A 101 13.62 -11.31 18.29
CA ASN A 101 12.35 -11.27 19.02
C ASN A 101 12.41 -10.44 20.33
N LYS A 102 13.61 -10.18 20.85
CA LYS A 102 13.85 -9.45 22.11
C LYS A 102 14.44 -8.04 21.91
N GLN A 103 14.93 -7.72 20.71
CA GLN A 103 15.63 -6.47 20.44
C GLN A 103 15.27 -5.94 19.06
N GLY A 104 14.58 -4.80 19.05
CA GLY A 104 14.28 -4.05 17.84
C GLY A 104 15.54 -3.51 17.16
N VAL A 105 15.42 -3.17 15.88
CA VAL A 105 16.45 -2.44 15.13
C VAL A 105 16.43 -0.99 15.63
N LYS A 106 17.59 -0.47 16.03
CA LYS A 106 17.72 0.95 16.38
C LYS A 106 17.56 1.74 15.08
N LEU A 107 16.60 2.67 15.05
CA LEU A 107 16.40 3.50 13.87
C LEU A 107 17.62 4.42 13.69
N PRO A 108 18.19 4.50 12.47
CA PRO A 108 19.18 5.52 12.15
C PRO A 108 18.57 6.91 12.36
N LEU A 109 19.43 7.91 12.57
CA LEU A 109 19.09 9.30 12.93
C LEU A 109 18.52 9.50 14.35
N GLY A 110 18.47 8.45 15.18
CA GLY A 110 18.14 8.57 16.60
C GLY A 110 19.24 9.24 17.44
N ILE A 111 18.84 9.81 18.59
CA ILE A 111 19.76 10.37 19.58
C ILE A 111 20.17 9.27 20.57
N ASN A 112 21.48 9.07 20.74
CA ASN A 112 22.04 8.22 21.78
C ASN A 112 22.16 9.00 23.09
N PHE A 113 21.13 8.95 23.93
CA PHE A 113 21.09 9.64 25.23
C PHE A 113 22.20 9.22 26.21
N ASN A 114 22.85 8.07 25.99
CA ASN A 114 23.98 7.64 26.82
C ASN A 114 25.29 8.37 26.48
N ASN A 115 25.36 9.05 25.33
CA ASN A 115 26.50 9.87 24.95
C ASN A 115 26.21 11.34 25.29
N LYS A 116 26.84 11.84 26.35
CA LYS A 116 26.66 13.23 26.85
C LYS A 116 27.30 14.31 25.97
N ILE A 117 27.91 13.93 24.83
CA ILE A 117 28.50 14.87 23.87
C ILE A 117 27.49 15.11 22.74
N ASP A 118 26.78 16.24 22.80
CA ASP A 118 25.68 16.59 21.89
C ASP A 118 26.04 16.62 20.40
N LYS A 119 27.31 16.85 20.05
CA LYS A 119 27.76 16.85 18.65
C LYS A 119 27.99 15.44 18.08
N ASN A 120 28.02 14.42 18.94
CA ASN A 120 28.40 13.04 18.60
C ASN A 120 27.39 11.97 19.03
N ASN A 121 26.27 12.36 19.61
CA ASN A 121 25.22 11.45 20.07
C ASN A 121 24.19 11.11 18.99
N TYR A 122 24.17 11.82 17.85
CA TYR A 122 23.30 11.51 16.72
C TYR A 122 23.81 10.36 15.86
N CYS A 123 22.92 9.42 15.53
CA CYS A 123 23.23 8.22 14.74
C CYS A 123 23.13 8.49 13.24
N TYR A 124 24.01 9.33 12.70
CA TYR A 124 24.02 9.64 11.26
C TYR A 124 24.36 8.43 10.39
N PHE A 125 23.77 8.38 9.20
CA PHE A 125 24.30 7.56 8.10
C PHE A 125 25.74 7.95 7.77
N CYS A 126 26.49 7.04 7.18
CA CYS A 126 27.90 7.17 6.87
C CYS A 126 28.13 6.92 5.37
N ASP A 127 28.94 7.78 4.75
CA ASP A 127 29.37 7.64 3.37
C ASP A 127 30.55 6.68 3.32
N TYR A 128 30.30 5.47 2.81
CA TYR A 128 31.31 4.41 2.68
C TYR A 128 32.49 4.86 1.81
N SER A 129 32.21 5.43 0.64
CA SER A 129 33.21 5.90 -0.35
C SER A 129 34.14 6.98 0.21
N LYS A 130 33.71 7.71 1.24
CA LYS A 130 34.49 8.76 1.91
C LYS A 130 35.10 8.31 3.24
N GLY A 131 35.24 7.01 3.47
CA GLY A 131 35.85 6.45 4.68
C GLY A 131 34.93 6.54 5.91
N LEU A 132 33.65 6.24 5.72
CA LEU A 132 32.60 6.25 6.76
C LEU A 132 32.38 7.63 7.40
N ARG A 133 32.48 8.70 6.59
CA ARG A 133 32.17 10.07 7.04
C ARG A 133 30.66 10.22 7.24
N ARG A 134 30.25 10.86 8.34
CA ARG A 134 28.83 11.08 8.65
C ARG A 134 28.15 11.97 7.62
N ILE A 135 27.04 11.48 7.06
CA ILE A 135 26.12 12.20 6.19
C ILE A 135 25.18 13.01 7.08
N LYS A 136 25.41 14.32 7.17
CA LYS A 136 24.59 15.24 7.99
C LYS A 136 23.34 15.76 7.28
N ASP A 137 22.83 14.99 6.32
CA ASP A 137 21.56 15.24 5.63
C ASP A 137 20.50 14.30 6.22
N LEU A 138 19.54 14.86 6.96
CA LEU A 138 18.45 14.08 7.55
C LEU A 138 17.51 13.50 6.47
N LEU A 139 17.44 14.14 5.30
CA LEU A 139 16.65 13.66 4.16
C LEU A 139 17.35 12.54 3.41
N HIS A 140 18.57 12.14 3.80
CA HIS A 140 19.23 10.99 3.19
C HIS A 140 18.38 9.71 3.28
N ILE A 141 17.61 9.55 4.37
CA ILE A 141 16.75 8.37 4.58
C ILE A 141 15.70 8.19 3.47
N THR A 142 15.23 9.27 2.83
CA THR A 142 14.24 9.19 1.75
C THR A 142 14.84 8.76 0.42
N LYS A 143 16.17 8.77 0.31
CA LYS A 143 16.94 8.40 -0.89
C LYS A 143 17.46 6.96 -0.84
N ILE A 144 17.26 6.26 0.28
CA ILE A 144 17.74 4.90 0.47
C ILE A 144 17.04 3.95 -0.50
N LYS A 145 17.82 3.24 -1.32
CA LYS A 145 17.28 2.22 -2.21
C LYS A 145 16.91 0.98 -1.41
N LYS A 146 15.76 0.41 -1.75
CA LYS A 146 15.31 -0.87 -1.23
C LYS A 146 15.67 -1.96 -2.23
N MET A 147 16.28 -3.02 -1.74
CA MET A 147 16.57 -4.22 -2.51
C MET A 147 15.29 -4.96 -2.82
N ASP A 148 15.18 -5.42 -4.06
CA ASP A 148 14.11 -6.31 -4.52
C ASP A 148 14.28 -7.71 -3.88
N ASN A 149 13.20 -8.24 -3.32
CA ASN A 149 13.19 -9.57 -2.71
C ASN A 149 13.54 -10.70 -3.70
N ILE A 150 13.15 -10.56 -4.97
CA ILE A 150 13.50 -11.51 -6.03
C ILE A 150 15.02 -11.55 -6.20
N LEU A 151 15.66 -10.38 -6.28
CA LEU A 151 17.11 -10.28 -6.37
C LEU A 151 17.78 -10.93 -5.16
N PHE A 152 17.28 -10.66 -3.95
CA PHE A 152 17.82 -11.28 -2.74
C PHE A 152 17.68 -12.80 -2.74
N ARG A 153 16.54 -13.35 -3.19
CA ARG A 153 16.33 -14.80 -3.30
C ARG A 153 17.29 -15.45 -4.29
N LEU A 154 17.49 -14.85 -5.46
CA LEU A 154 18.47 -15.33 -6.44
C LEU A 154 19.89 -15.38 -5.87
N ILE A 155 20.25 -14.43 -4.99
CA ILE A 155 21.52 -14.44 -4.28
C ILE A 155 21.57 -15.61 -3.29
N LEU A 156 20.50 -15.84 -2.52
CA LEU A 156 20.44 -16.98 -1.59
C LEU A 156 20.52 -18.33 -2.33
N ASP A 157 19.84 -18.47 -3.46
CA ASP A 157 19.84 -19.71 -4.24
C ASP A 157 21.25 -20.03 -4.74
N LYS A 158 21.98 -19.02 -5.22
CA LYS A 158 23.41 -19.15 -5.58
C LYS A 158 24.32 -19.51 -4.41
N ILE A 159 24.01 -19.04 -3.20
CA ILE A 159 24.83 -19.27 -2.00
C ILE A 159 24.58 -20.65 -1.40
N PHE A 160 23.33 -21.11 -1.39
CA PHE A 160 22.90 -22.26 -0.60
C PHE A 160 22.52 -23.48 -1.45
N ASP A 161 22.59 -23.40 -2.78
CA ASP A 161 22.24 -24.47 -3.71
C ASP A 161 20.90 -25.11 -3.32
N ILE A 162 19.90 -24.27 -3.08
CA ILE A 162 18.58 -24.70 -2.59
C ILE A 162 17.84 -25.35 -3.75
N ASP A 163 17.83 -26.68 -3.80
CA ASP A 163 16.96 -27.45 -4.70
C ASP A 163 15.51 -26.94 -4.60
N GLU A 164 14.90 -26.66 -5.76
CA GLU A 164 13.56 -26.07 -5.94
C GLU A 164 12.39 -26.92 -5.40
N GLU A 165 12.62 -28.04 -4.72
CA GLU A 165 11.55 -28.89 -4.22
C GLU A 165 11.05 -28.47 -2.83
N LYS A 166 10.20 -27.43 -2.79
CA LYS A 166 9.02 -27.25 -1.88
C LYS A 166 8.53 -25.80 -1.69
N THR A 167 8.72 -24.90 -2.67
CA THR A 167 7.95 -23.64 -2.70
C THR A 167 7.15 -23.58 -3.99
N SER A 168 5.85 -23.87 -3.84
CA SER A 168 4.79 -23.80 -4.85
C SER A 168 5.06 -22.79 -5.98
N THR A 169 5.41 -23.34 -7.14
CA THR A 169 5.64 -22.73 -8.47
C THR A 169 4.41 -22.08 -9.10
N LYS A 170 3.42 -21.62 -8.31
CA LYS A 170 2.21 -20.96 -8.83
C LYS A 170 2.29 -19.43 -8.96
N ASN A 171 3.39 -18.80 -8.55
CA ASN A 171 3.48 -17.32 -8.46
C ASN A 171 4.51 -16.67 -9.39
N ILE A 172 5.24 -17.43 -10.21
CA ILE A 172 6.39 -16.89 -10.98
C ILE A 172 5.99 -16.48 -12.42
N GLU A 173 4.92 -17.05 -12.99
CA GLU A 173 4.51 -16.73 -14.37
C GLU A 173 3.72 -15.41 -14.50
N ASP A 174 3.05 -14.94 -13.44
CA ASP A 174 2.21 -13.73 -13.50
C ASP A 174 2.99 -12.40 -13.42
N TYR A 175 4.29 -12.41 -13.12
CA TYR A 175 5.06 -11.17 -12.89
C TYR A 175 5.82 -10.66 -14.13
N LYS A 176 5.78 -11.38 -15.26
CA LYS A 176 6.54 -11.01 -16.47
C LYS A 176 5.76 -10.23 -17.52
N GLU A 177 4.46 -10.00 -17.35
CA GLU A 177 3.65 -9.24 -18.31
C GLU A 177 3.09 -7.94 -17.71
N THR A 178 3.92 -6.92 -17.58
CA THR A 178 3.49 -5.50 -17.69
C THR A 178 4.69 -4.57 -17.72
N LYS A 179 5.48 -4.68 -18.79
CA LYS A 179 6.34 -3.58 -19.26
C LYS A 179 5.94 -3.27 -20.69
N ASN A 180 4.93 -2.41 -20.85
CA ASN A 180 4.72 -1.70 -22.10
C ASN A 180 4.38 -0.24 -21.83
N ALA A 181 4.95 0.60 -22.68
CA ALA A 181 5.25 2.00 -22.46
C ALA A 181 4.03 2.92 -22.40
N HIS A 182 4.05 3.83 -21.43
CA HIS A 182 3.62 5.21 -21.60
C HIS A 182 4.36 6.06 -20.56
N ASN A 183 5.24 6.97 -21.02
CA ASN A 183 5.84 7.98 -20.17
C ASN A 183 4.91 9.21 -20.14
N PRO A 184 4.23 9.53 -19.02
CA PRO A 184 3.65 10.85 -18.85
C PRO A 184 4.74 11.89 -18.51
N LEU A 185 4.48 13.14 -18.92
CA LEU A 185 5.39 14.29 -18.87
C LEU A 185 5.81 14.69 -17.43
N PRO A 186 7.01 15.28 -17.26
CA PRO A 186 7.63 15.54 -15.97
C PRO A 186 7.01 16.76 -15.29
N GLN A 187 5.98 16.54 -14.48
CA GLN A 187 5.47 17.54 -13.51
C GLN A 187 4.75 16.94 -12.28
N TYR A 188 4.80 15.62 -12.06
CA TYR A 188 4.04 14.93 -10.99
C TYR A 188 4.91 14.03 -10.08
N ASP A 189 6.08 14.52 -9.67
CA ASP A 189 7.04 13.74 -8.87
C ASP A 189 6.81 13.86 -7.34
N GLN A 190 5.56 14.01 -6.91
CA GLN A 190 5.20 14.00 -5.49
C GLN A 190 4.29 12.82 -5.16
N ASN A 191 4.87 11.85 -4.45
CA ASN A 191 4.20 10.74 -3.75
C ASN A 191 3.39 9.75 -4.62
N VAL A 192 3.88 9.46 -5.82
CA VAL A 192 3.42 8.33 -6.63
C VAL A 192 4.35 7.15 -6.37
N ASP A 193 3.88 6.13 -5.66
CA ASP A 193 4.59 4.84 -5.58
C ASP A 193 4.16 4.02 -6.80
N GLU A 194 4.97 4.03 -7.87
CA GLU A 194 4.70 3.32 -9.14
C GLU A 194 4.37 1.82 -8.95
N LYS A 195 4.68 1.24 -7.78
CA LYS A 195 4.40 -0.15 -7.42
C LYS A 195 3.05 -0.38 -6.72
N ILE A 196 2.27 0.66 -6.40
CA ILE A 196 0.98 0.51 -5.70
C ILE A 196 -0.16 0.70 -6.71
N THR A 197 -0.67 -0.41 -7.24
CA THR A 197 -1.87 -0.40 -8.07
C THR A 197 -3.12 -0.62 -7.23
N ILE A 198 -4.28 -0.20 -7.75
CA ILE A 198 -5.58 -0.43 -7.09
C ILE A 198 -5.83 -1.92 -6.89
N GLU A 199 -5.47 -2.75 -7.88
CA GLU A 199 -5.64 -4.20 -7.82
C GLU A 199 -4.84 -4.82 -6.67
N ALA A 200 -3.62 -4.32 -6.41
CA ALA A 200 -2.80 -4.80 -5.29
C ALA A 200 -3.43 -4.47 -3.92
N ILE A 201 -4.14 -3.35 -3.81
CA ILE A 201 -4.85 -2.96 -2.59
C ILE A 201 -6.14 -3.80 -2.43
N GLU A 202 -6.87 -4.07 -3.51
CA GLU A 202 -8.02 -4.97 -3.49
C GLU A 202 -7.63 -6.39 -3.08
N ASP A 203 -6.53 -6.90 -3.63
CA ASP A 203 -5.97 -8.21 -3.27
C ASP A 203 -5.57 -8.26 -1.79
N LEU A 204 -5.03 -7.16 -1.24
CA LEU A 204 -4.73 -7.03 0.19
C LEU A 204 -6.02 -7.04 1.03
N ILE A 205 -7.06 -6.32 0.61
CA ILE A 205 -8.35 -6.31 1.29
C ILE A 205 -8.94 -7.73 1.35
N GLU A 206 -8.80 -8.50 0.27
CA GLU A 206 -9.30 -9.88 0.14
C GLU A 206 -8.48 -10.91 0.92
N LYS A 207 -7.14 -10.84 0.82
CA LYS A 207 -6.24 -11.83 1.41
C LYS A 207 -5.96 -11.56 2.87
N GLY A 208 -6.19 -10.33 3.33
CA GLY A 208 -5.88 -9.92 4.69
C GLY A 208 -4.37 -9.81 4.92
N LEU A 209 -3.97 -9.71 6.18
CA LEU A 209 -2.56 -9.83 6.55
C LEU A 209 -2.09 -11.27 6.34
N THR A 210 -1.12 -11.47 5.44
CA THR A 210 -0.57 -12.79 5.13
C THR A 210 0.68 -13.14 5.92
N GLN A 211 1.35 -12.15 6.52
CA GLN A 211 2.55 -12.33 7.33
C GLN A 211 2.73 -11.18 8.35
N THR A 212 3.54 -11.46 9.38
CA THR A 212 3.87 -10.47 10.41
C THR A 212 4.66 -9.29 9.83
N GLY A 213 4.35 -8.07 10.31
CA GLY A 213 5.05 -6.84 9.90
C GLY A 213 4.40 -6.09 8.73
N MET A 214 3.39 -6.65 8.07
CA MET A 214 2.68 -5.96 6.98
C MET A 214 1.65 -4.93 7.44
N ARG A 215 1.19 -5.01 8.70
CA ARG A 215 0.09 -4.20 9.25
C ARG A 215 0.16 -2.72 8.88
N TRP A 216 1.29 -2.05 9.16
CA TRP A 216 1.42 -0.60 8.92
C TRP A 216 1.28 -0.24 7.42
N LYS A 217 2.00 -0.96 6.55
CA LYS A 217 1.95 -0.75 5.09
C LYS A 217 0.55 -1.03 4.55
N SER A 218 -0.08 -2.11 5.03
CA SER A 218 -1.44 -2.48 4.65
C SER A 218 -2.46 -1.43 5.04
N LEU A 219 -2.39 -0.94 6.29
CA LEU A 219 -3.26 0.12 6.79
C LEU A 219 -3.10 1.40 5.94
N ILE A 220 -1.87 1.86 5.70
CA ILE A 220 -1.62 3.04 4.85
C ILE A 220 -2.22 2.87 3.46
N ASN A 221 -1.98 1.74 2.80
CA ASN A 221 -2.44 1.52 1.43
C ASN A 221 -3.96 1.48 1.35
N ILE A 222 -4.62 0.79 2.29
CA ILE A 222 -6.08 0.77 2.38
C ILE A 222 -6.61 2.18 2.66
N THR A 223 -6.04 2.94 3.60
CA THR A 223 -6.47 4.31 3.88
C THR A 223 -6.32 5.22 2.66
N LYS A 224 -5.22 5.10 1.90
CA LYS A 224 -5.03 5.85 0.64
C LYS A 224 -6.11 5.53 -0.37
N TYR A 225 -6.47 4.26 -0.50
CA TYR A 225 -7.55 3.83 -1.39
C TYR A 225 -8.90 4.39 -0.97
N TYR A 226 -9.22 4.34 0.32
CA TYR A 226 -10.47 4.92 0.84
C TYR A 226 -10.51 6.44 0.71
N LYS A 227 -9.39 7.14 0.92
CA LYS A 227 -9.27 8.58 0.66
C LYS A 227 -9.48 8.91 -0.81
N HIS A 228 -8.89 8.13 -1.72
CA HIS A 228 -9.08 8.29 -3.17
C HIS A 228 -10.54 8.06 -3.59
N LEU A 229 -11.27 7.22 -2.87
CA LEU A 229 -12.71 6.99 -3.03
C LEU A 229 -13.58 8.03 -2.31
N GLU A 230 -12.99 9.13 -1.81
CA GLU A 230 -13.65 10.23 -1.11
C GLU A 230 -14.45 9.80 0.13
N VAL A 231 -14.03 8.70 0.75
CA VAL A 231 -14.64 8.24 1.99
C VAL A 231 -14.37 9.25 3.09
N SER A 232 -15.35 9.55 3.94
CA SER A 232 -15.12 10.41 5.10
C SER A 232 -14.05 9.80 6.01
N ARG A 233 -13.37 10.65 6.78
CA ARG A 233 -12.32 10.21 7.70
C ARG A 233 -12.88 9.20 8.72
N GLU A 234 -14.08 9.49 9.23
CA GLU A 234 -14.80 8.72 10.22
C GLU A 234 -15.19 7.34 9.67
N ASP A 235 -15.77 7.30 8.46
CA ASP A 235 -16.17 6.05 7.82
C ASP A 235 -14.97 5.18 7.44
N CYS A 236 -13.88 5.81 6.99
CA CYS A 236 -12.63 5.10 6.70
C CYS A 236 -12.08 4.44 7.95
N LYS A 237 -12.08 5.15 9.09
CA LYS A 237 -11.61 4.64 10.37
C LYS A 237 -12.48 3.48 10.87
N GLU A 238 -13.81 3.59 10.77
CA GLU A 238 -14.73 2.51 11.14
C GLU A 238 -14.48 1.27 10.29
N TRP A 239 -14.38 1.43 8.98
CA TRP A 239 -14.16 0.31 8.06
C TRP A 239 -12.82 -0.39 8.32
N ILE A 240 -11.74 0.37 8.47
CA ILE A 240 -10.40 -0.19 8.74
C ILE A 240 -10.35 -0.90 10.09
N THR A 241 -11.07 -0.38 11.09
CA THR A 241 -11.18 -1.02 12.41
C THR A 241 -11.85 -2.38 12.30
N GLU A 242 -12.96 -2.46 11.57
CA GLU A 242 -13.67 -3.72 11.34
C GLU A 242 -12.83 -4.70 10.52
N TRP A 243 -12.16 -4.23 9.47
CA TRP A 243 -11.23 -5.04 8.69
C TRP A 243 -10.09 -5.59 9.56
N MET A 244 -9.48 -4.76 10.42
CA MET A 244 -8.42 -5.21 11.34
C MET A 244 -8.90 -6.22 12.38
N ASN A 245 -10.17 -6.13 12.80
CA ASN A 245 -10.76 -7.06 13.78
C ASN A 245 -10.95 -8.47 13.19
N GLN A 246 -11.00 -8.57 11.86
CA GLN A 246 -11.16 -9.83 11.12
C GLN A 246 -9.81 -10.47 10.71
N GLN A 247 -8.67 -9.89 11.09
CA GLN A 247 -7.36 -10.40 10.71
C GLN A 247 -6.88 -11.54 11.61
N ASP A 248 -6.09 -12.46 11.05
CA ASP A 248 -5.46 -13.52 11.84
C ASP A 248 -4.51 -12.91 12.88
N LYS A 249 -4.74 -13.21 14.16
CA LYS A 249 -3.91 -12.76 15.29
C LYS A 249 -2.49 -13.33 15.25
N ASN A 250 -2.24 -14.38 14.46
CA ASN A 250 -0.88 -14.86 14.20
C ASN A 250 -0.08 -13.89 13.31
N CYS A 251 -0.76 -13.04 12.53
CA CYS A 251 -0.13 -12.06 11.65
C CYS A 251 0.23 -10.75 12.39
N TYR A 252 -0.20 -10.54 13.64
CA TYR A 252 0.19 -9.38 14.43
C TYR A 252 0.09 -9.62 15.94
N THR A 253 1.14 -9.23 16.69
CA THR A 253 1.20 -9.39 18.16
C THR A 253 0.87 -8.12 18.93
N THR A 254 0.57 -7.03 18.22
CA THR A 254 0.27 -5.72 18.80
C THR A 254 -1.06 -5.75 19.56
N LYS A 255 -1.08 -5.23 20.79
CA LYS A 255 -2.31 -5.10 21.61
C LYS A 255 -3.37 -4.26 20.87
N TRP A 256 -4.64 -4.66 20.96
CA TRP A 256 -5.75 -4.03 20.24
C TRP A 256 -5.84 -2.51 20.46
N ASN A 257 -5.67 -2.01 21.69
CA ASN A 257 -5.67 -0.57 21.96
C ASN A 257 -4.57 0.19 21.19
N ASN A 258 -3.43 -0.43 20.93
CA ASN A 258 -2.36 0.18 20.12
C ASN A 258 -2.70 0.08 18.63
N VAL A 259 -3.39 -0.99 18.20
CA VAL A 259 -3.91 -1.09 16.82
C VAL A 259 -4.88 0.06 16.53
N LEU A 260 -5.83 0.33 17.43
CA LEU A 260 -6.77 1.44 17.29
C LEU A 260 -6.06 2.80 17.21
N LYS A 261 -5.06 3.04 18.08
CA LYS A 261 -4.23 4.26 18.01
C LYS A 261 -3.48 4.39 16.68
N ASP A 262 -2.95 3.29 16.16
CA ASP A 262 -2.24 3.32 14.88
C ASP A 262 -3.21 3.60 13.72
N ILE A 263 -4.43 3.05 13.74
CA ILE A 263 -5.48 3.38 12.77
C ILE A 263 -5.78 4.87 12.81
N ASP A 264 -5.97 5.44 14.00
CA ASP A 264 -6.23 6.87 14.17
C ASP A 264 -5.12 7.73 13.59
N ASN A 265 -3.86 7.41 13.93
CA ASN A 265 -2.70 8.16 13.44
C ASN A 265 -2.54 8.04 11.92
N ILE A 266 -2.76 6.84 11.35
CA ILE A 266 -2.64 6.61 9.91
C ILE A 266 -3.75 7.34 9.15
N VAL A 267 -4.99 7.24 9.62
CA VAL A 267 -6.14 7.92 9.01
C VAL A 267 -5.93 9.43 9.06
N GLU A 268 -5.53 9.98 10.22
CA GLU A 268 -5.22 11.40 10.34
C GLU A 268 -4.13 11.82 9.35
N TYR A 269 -3.01 11.08 9.32
CA TYR A 269 -1.88 11.36 8.46
C TYR A 269 -2.27 11.33 6.98
N VAL A 270 -2.98 10.29 6.54
CA VAL A 270 -3.39 10.14 5.14
C VAL A 270 -4.39 11.21 4.73
N TYR A 271 -5.34 11.57 5.58
CA TYR A 271 -6.35 12.58 5.24
C TYR A 271 -5.81 14.00 5.24
N THR A 272 -4.81 14.30 6.07
CA THR A 272 -4.19 15.63 6.15
C THR A 272 -3.12 15.90 5.10
N HIS A 273 -2.62 14.88 4.39
CA HIS A 273 -1.57 15.03 3.37
C HIS A 273 -2.04 14.55 1.99
N GLU A 274 -1.54 15.15 0.92
CA GLU A 274 -1.89 14.76 -0.46
C GLU A 274 -1.21 13.44 -0.85
N PHE A 275 -2.01 12.46 -1.25
CA PHE A 275 -1.58 11.16 -1.75
C PHE A 275 -2.35 10.84 -3.03
N ASN A 276 -1.65 10.50 -4.10
CA ASN A 276 -2.24 10.09 -5.37
C ASN A 276 -2.03 8.59 -5.58
N LEU A 277 -3.08 7.86 -5.94
CA LEU A 277 -2.97 6.48 -6.41
C LEU A 277 -2.86 6.47 -7.94
N VAL A 278 -2.01 5.59 -8.47
CA VAL A 278 -1.89 5.38 -9.92
C VAL A 278 -2.87 4.30 -10.34
N GLY A 279 -3.71 4.58 -11.34
CA GLY A 279 -4.41 3.52 -12.07
C GLY A 279 -5.93 3.64 -12.23
N GLY A 280 -6.59 4.66 -11.65
CA GLY A 280 -8.01 4.89 -11.94
C GLY A 280 -8.22 5.64 -13.27
N VAL A 281 -9.22 5.24 -14.06
CA VAL A 281 -9.70 6.07 -15.19
C VAL A 281 -10.29 7.35 -14.60
N LYS A 282 -9.59 8.49 -14.76
CA LYS A 282 -10.00 9.78 -14.16
C LYS A 282 -11.38 10.26 -14.63
N THR A 283 -11.72 9.99 -15.88
CA THR A 283 -12.98 10.39 -16.51
C THR A 283 -13.71 9.16 -17.06
N VAL A 284 -14.90 8.89 -16.53
CA VAL A 284 -15.74 7.78 -16.97
C VAL A 284 -16.77 8.30 -17.97
N LYS A 285 -16.78 7.74 -19.18
CA LYS A 285 -17.81 8.01 -20.19
C LYS A 285 -19.01 7.09 -19.99
N ILE A 286 -20.18 7.70 -19.90
CA ILE A 286 -21.48 7.04 -19.74
C ILE A 286 -22.27 7.27 -21.03
N THR A 287 -22.68 6.18 -21.68
CA THR A 287 -23.39 6.23 -22.95
C THR A 287 -24.90 6.38 -22.75
N TYR A 288 -25.60 6.87 -23.79
CA TYR A 288 -27.06 6.94 -23.82
C TYR A 288 -27.73 5.59 -23.50
N GLU A 289 -27.27 4.51 -24.14
CA GLU A 289 -27.86 3.18 -23.97
C GLU A 289 -27.62 2.62 -22.55
N GLU A 290 -26.49 2.92 -21.92
CA GLU A 290 -26.25 2.56 -20.51
C GLU A 290 -27.24 3.23 -19.56
N ILE A 291 -27.49 4.53 -19.72
CA ILE A 291 -28.51 5.21 -18.91
C ILE A 291 -29.90 4.69 -19.22
N LYS A 292 -30.21 4.44 -20.49
CA LYS A 292 -31.52 3.89 -20.88
C LYS A 292 -31.77 2.53 -20.24
N GLU A 293 -30.76 1.65 -20.17
CA GLU A 293 -30.85 0.41 -19.42
C GLU A 293 -31.01 0.65 -17.91
N ILE A 294 -30.24 1.58 -17.33
CA ILE A 294 -30.35 1.95 -15.90
C ILE A 294 -31.77 2.42 -15.56
N LEU A 295 -32.40 3.22 -16.43
CA LEU A 295 -33.73 3.77 -16.19
C LEU A 295 -34.83 2.68 -16.15
N LYS A 296 -34.58 1.47 -16.66
CA LYS A 296 -35.49 0.32 -16.53
C LYS A 296 -35.57 -0.22 -15.10
N ALA A 297 -34.58 0.04 -14.24
CA ALA A 297 -34.61 -0.39 -12.84
C ALA A 297 -35.78 0.24 -12.06
N SER A 298 -36.32 -0.47 -11.06
CA SER A 298 -37.54 -0.04 -10.35
C SER A 298 -37.29 1.07 -9.33
N GLY A 299 -38.04 2.16 -9.41
CA GLY A 299 -37.90 3.30 -8.49
C GLY A 299 -36.66 4.16 -8.74
N LYS A 300 -36.51 5.25 -7.97
CA LYS A 300 -35.39 6.21 -8.11
C LYS A 300 -34.09 5.65 -7.51
N ASN A 301 -34.17 5.08 -6.32
CA ASN A 301 -32.99 4.63 -5.58
C ASN A 301 -32.30 3.43 -6.26
N ASN A 302 -33.05 2.50 -6.87
CA ASN A 302 -32.43 1.39 -7.59
C ASN A 302 -31.67 1.88 -8.83
N LYS A 303 -32.23 2.86 -9.56
CA LYS A 303 -31.53 3.49 -10.69
C LYS A 303 -30.25 4.18 -10.24
N LEU A 304 -30.30 4.95 -9.14
CA LEU A 304 -29.13 5.63 -8.59
C LEU A 304 -28.05 4.64 -8.14
N VAL A 305 -28.41 3.57 -7.41
CA VAL A 305 -27.45 2.54 -7.00
C VAL A 305 -26.82 1.87 -8.22
N LEU A 306 -27.62 1.51 -9.22
CA LEU A 306 -27.11 0.90 -10.44
C LEU A 306 -26.18 1.83 -11.23
N TYR A 307 -26.51 3.12 -11.30
CA TYR A 307 -25.65 4.16 -11.88
C TYR A 307 -24.31 4.28 -11.15
N SER A 308 -24.33 4.34 -9.80
CA SER A 308 -23.10 4.35 -9.01
C SER A 308 -22.26 3.08 -9.23
N MET A 309 -22.90 1.91 -9.33
CA MET A 309 -22.22 0.65 -9.63
C MET A 309 -21.61 0.65 -11.04
N LEU A 310 -22.28 1.23 -12.04
CA LEU A 310 -21.74 1.35 -13.40
C LEU A 310 -20.49 2.22 -13.44
N ILE A 311 -20.53 3.41 -12.82
CA ILE A 311 -19.37 4.30 -12.75
C ILE A 311 -18.20 3.59 -12.07
N HIS A 312 -18.47 2.97 -10.91
CA HIS A 312 -17.45 2.27 -10.14
C HIS A 312 -16.87 1.08 -10.93
N SER A 313 -17.71 0.33 -11.66
CA SER A 313 -17.28 -0.73 -12.57
C SER A 313 -16.38 -0.21 -13.68
N LYS A 314 -16.78 0.85 -14.39
CA LYS A 314 -15.97 1.40 -15.49
C LYS A 314 -14.62 1.94 -15.02
N ARG A 315 -14.56 2.40 -13.77
CA ARG A 315 -13.35 2.96 -13.18
C ARG A 315 -12.40 1.89 -12.64
N TYR A 316 -12.93 0.80 -12.09
CA TYR A 316 -12.14 -0.13 -11.26
C TYR A 316 -12.35 -1.62 -11.58
N ALA A 317 -13.19 -2.00 -12.54
CA ALA A 317 -13.37 -3.41 -12.87
C ALA A 317 -12.08 -4.02 -13.45
N LYS A 318 -11.78 -5.25 -13.02
CA LYS A 318 -10.73 -6.07 -13.62
C LYS A 318 -11.08 -6.39 -15.07
N LYS A 319 -10.12 -6.91 -15.86
CA LYS A 319 -10.36 -7.37 -17.25
C LYS A 319 -11.55 -8.35 -17.38
N SER A 320 -11.92 -9.05 -16.31
CA SER A 320 -13.09 -9.94 -16.25
C SER A 320 -14.45 -9.22 -16.12
N GLY A 321 -14.45 -7.90 -15.96
CA GLY A 321 -15.63 -7.08 -15.67
C GLY A 321 -16.09 -7.12 -14.20
N ILE A 322 -15.32 -7.78 -13.32
CA ILE A 322 -15.63 -7.90 -11.90
C ILE A 322 -14.98 -6.75 -11.13
N PHE A 323 -15.75 -6.12 -10.24
CA PHE A 323 -15.28 -5.01 -9.41
C PHE A 323 -15.70 -5.19 -7.95
N TYR A 324 -14.89 -4.65 -7.04
CA TYR A 324 -15.18 -4.59 -5.61
C TYR A 324 -15.92 -3.29 -5.28
N PHE A 325 -17.05 -3.38 -4.58
CA PHE A 325 -17.79 -2.20 -4.13
C PHE A 325 -18.50 -2.43 -2.78
N PRO A 326 -17.85 -2.16 -1.65
CA PRO A 326 -18.43 -2.43 -0.34
C PRO A 326 -19.62 -1.50 -0.05
N TYR A 327 -20.53 -1.96 0.80
CA TYR A 327 -21.73 -1.19 1.15
C TYR A 327 -21.40 0.19 1.71
N SER A 328 -20.30 0.37 2.44
CA SER A 328 -19.88 1.69 2.95
C SER A 328 -19.66 2.71 1.83
N LEU A 329 -19.02 2.31 0.73
CA LEU A 329 -18.83 3.21 -0.42
C LEU A 329 -20.15 3.46 -1.16
N MET A 330 -21.01 2.43 -1.28
CA MET A 330 -22.34 2.61 -1.86
C MET A 330 -23.20 3.57 -1.04
N MET A 331 -23.09 3.53 0.30
CA MET A 331 -23.78 4.45 1.21
C MET A 331 -23.35 5.88 0.94
N LEU A 332 -22.05 6.12 0.77
CA LEU A 332 -21.51 7.45 0.45
C LEU A 332 -21.95 7.93 -0.93
N ALA A 333 -21.85 7.08 -1.95
CA ALA A 333 -22.24 7.43 -3.31
C ALA A 333 -23.75 7.72 -3.46
N THR A 334 -24.60 7.16 -2.60
CA THR A 334 -26.06 7.23 -2.77
C THR A 334 -26.82 7.89 -1.62
N ASN A 335 -26.15 8.16 -0.50
CA ASN A 335 -26.73 8.58 0.76
C ASN A 335 -27.87 7.67 1.27
N LEU A 336 -27.81 6.37 0.97
CA LEU A 336 -28.78 5.37 1.41
C LEU A 336 -28.27 4.58 2.60
N SER A 337 -29.18 4.09 3.44
CA SER A 337 -28.80 3.22 4.56
C SER A 337 -28.38 1.83 4.06
N ARG A 338 -27.49 1.17 4.82
CA ARG A 338 -27.02 -0.20 4.53
C ARG A 338 -28.15 -1.20 4.30
N VAL A 339 -29.20 -1.15 5.13
CA VAL A 339 -30.37 -2.04 5.01
C VAL A 339 -31.08 -1.83 3.67
N THR A 340 -31.22 -0.57 3.25
CA THR A 340 -31.82 -0.22 1.96
C THR A 340 -30.96 -0.73 0.80
N LEU A 341 -29.64 -0.55 0.88
CA LEU A 341 -28.71 -1.02 -0.16
C LEU A 341 -28.73 -2.54 -0.31
N ILE A 342 -28.73 -3.29 0.79
CA ILE A 342 -28.82 -4.76 0.72
C ILE A 342 -30.07 -5.20 -0.05
N LYS A 343 -31.22 -4.57 0.25
CA LYS A 343 -32.47 -4.84 -0.45
C LYS A 343 -32.38 -4.48 -1.94
N ILE A 344 -31.86 -3.29 -2.25
CA ILE A 344 -31.74 -2.82 -3.64
C ILE A 344 -30.79 -3.70 -4.46
N VAL A 345 -29.61 -4.04 -3.93
CA VAL A 345 -28.64 -4.88 -4.63
C VAL A 345 -29.22 -6.27 -4.91
N ASN A 346 -29.99 -6.84 -3.98
CA ASN A 346 -30.72 -8.09 -4.24
C ASN A 346 -31.71 -7.94 -5.39
N GLN A 347 -32.53 -6.88 -5.38
CA GLN A 347 -33.48 -6.61 -6.44
C GLN A 347 -32.79 -6.40 -7.80
N LEU A 348 -31.68 -5.67 -7.83
CA LEU A 348 -30.91 -5.45 -9.06
C LEU A 348 -30.36 -6.78 -9.61
N SER A 349 -29.93 -7.69 -8.73
CA SER A 349 -29.44 -9.01 -9.14
C SER A 349 -30.55 -9.94 -9.61
N GLU A 350 -31.68 -9.99 -8.90
CA GLU A 350 -32.87 -10.75 -9.29
C GLU A 350 -33.39 -10.32 -10.68
N ASN A 351 -33.33 -9.01 -10.96
CA ASN A 351 -33.72 -8.43 -12.24
C ASN A 351 -32.61 -8.46 -13.30
N LYS A 352 -31.47 -9.13 -13.03
CA LYS A 352 -30.35 -9.32 -13.97
C LYS A 352 -29.69 -8.03 -14.47
N PHE A 353 -29.73 -6.95 -13.69
CA PHE A 353 -28.93 -5.75 -13.96
C PHE A 353 -27.48 -5.91 -13.48
N ILE A 354 -27.28 -6.76 -12.47
CA ILE A 354 -25.96 -7.12 -11.92
C ILE A 354 -25.89 -8.61 -11.60
N GLU A 355 -24.68 -9.13 -11.54
CA GLU A 355 -24.36 -10.43 -10.94
C GLU A 355 -23.64 -10.20 -9.61
N ILE A 356 -24.04 -10.92 -8.55
CA ILE A 356 -23.33 -10.92 -7.27
C ILE A 356 -22.33 -12.07 -7.32
N VAL A 357 -21.05 -11.73 -7.48
CA VAL A 357 -19.96 -12.72 -7.61
C VAL A 357 -19.57 -13.28 -6.24
N SER A 358 -19.47 -12.41 -5.22
CA SER A 358 -19.21 -12.81 -3.84
C SER A 358 -19.80 -11.78 -2.89
N ARG A 359 -20.24 -12.21 -1.70
CA ARG A 359 -20.82 -11.27 -0.72
C ARG A 359 -20.71 -11.76 0.71
N ASN A 360 -19.79 -11.14 1.45
CA ASN A 360 -19.77 -11.13 2.91
C ASN A 360 -19.95 -12.51 3.55
N THR A 361 -19.52 -13.55 2.83
CA THR A 361 -19.62 -14.96 3.17
C THR A 361 -18.39 -15.33 4.00
N PRO A 362 -18.50 -16.06 5.11
CA PRO A 362 -17.31 -16.52 5.84
C PRO A 362 -16.41 -17.31 4.90
N ILE A 363 -15.12 -16.95 4.82
CA ILE A 363 -14.15 -17.69 4.03
C ILE A 363 -13.71 -18.91 4.84
N GLU A 364 -13.84 -20.11 4.27
CA GLU A 364 -13.41 -21.34 4.92
C GLU A 364 -11.91 -21.26 5.26
N HIS A 365 -11.57 -21.57 6.51
CA HIS A 365 -10.21 -21.47 7.07
C HIS A 365 -9.60 -20.06 7.20
N LYS A 366 -10.39 -18.98 7.10
CA LYS A 366 -9.94 -17.61 7.41
C LYS A 366 -10.88 -16.90 8.39
N PHE A 367 -10.36 -15.95 9.15
CA PHE A 367 -11.13 -15.10 10.07
C PHE A 367 -11.91 -13.97 9.37
N MET A 368 -11.96 -13.97 8.04
CA MET A 368 -12.52 -12.90 7.21
C MET A 368 -13.75 -13.34 6.44
N LYS A 369 -14.54 -12.35 6.02
CA LYS A 369 -15.66 -12.53 5.09
C LYS A 369 -15.25 -12.16 3.67
N GLU A 370 -15.89 -12.76 2.69
CA GLU A 370 -15.66 -12.46 1.29
C GLU A 370 -16.00 -10.99 0.99
N PRO A 371 -15.15 -10.30 0.20
CA PRO A 371 -15.46 -8.95 -0.25
C PRO A 371 -16.71 -8.93 -1.13
N ASN A 372 -17.43 -7.81 -1.11
CA ASN A 372 -18.58 -7.59 -1.99
C ASN A 372 -18.10 -7.36 -3.44
N LYS A 373 -18.21 -8.39 -4.28
CA LYS A 373 -17.83 -8.31 -5.70
C LYS A 373 -19.05 -8.43 -6.59
N TYR A 374 -19.06 -7.63 -7.65
CA TYR A 374 -20.17 -7.56 -8.60
C TYR A 374 -19.67 -7.53 -10.03
N LYS A 375 -20.57 -7.82 -10.96
CA LYS A 375 -20.38 -7.62 -12.39
C LYS A 375 -21.62 -6.94 -12.95
N ILE A 376 -21.43 -5.92 -13.80
CA ILE A 376 -22.53 -5.24 -14.50
C ILE A 376 -23.00 -6.13 -15.66
N THR A 377 -24.31 -6.28 -15.81
CA THR A 377 -24.93 -7.14 -16.85
C THR A 377 -25.98 -6.39 -17.67
N LEU A 378 -25.78 -5.08 -17.90
CA LEU A 378 -26.68 -4.28 -18.74
C LEU A 378 -26.66 -4.81 -20.18
N ASN A 379 -27.84 -4.90 -20.80
CA ASN A 379 -27.98 -5.29 -22.19
C ASN A 379 -27.79 -4.08 -23.10
N VAL A 380 -26.54 -3.68 -23.29
CA VAL A 380 -26.18 -2.60 -24.23
C VAL A 380 -25.87 -3.26 -25.57
N VAL A 381 -26.56 -2.85 -26.64
CA VAL A 381 -26.20 -3.29 -27.99
C VAL A 381 -24.95 -2.52 -28.40
N GLU A 382 -23.86 -3.24 -28.65
CA GLU A 382 -22.66 -2.66 -29.29
C GLU A 382 -22.99 -2.37 -30.76
N ASP A 383 -23.66 -1.25 -31.03
CA ASP A 383 -23.66 -0.72 -32.38
C ASP A 383 -22.26 -0.18 -32.67
N ASN A 384 -21.58 -0.74 -33.68
CA ASN A 384 -20.23 -0.34 -34.09
C ASN A 384 -20.16 1.08 -34.69
N GLU A 385 -21.25 1.85 -34.58
CA GLU A 385 -21.41 3.25 -34.99
C GLU A 385 -22.03 4.07 -33.84
N VAL A 386 -21.59 3.90 -32.59
CA VAL A 386 -21.95 4.87 -31.54
C VAL A 386 -21.32 6.21 -31.92
N GLU A 387 -22.12 7.11 -32.49
CA GLU A 387 -21.76 8.52 -32.64
C GLU A 387 -21.18 9.00 -31.31
N GLU A 388 -19.93 9.47 -31.30
CA GLU A 388 -19.23 10.00 -30.12
C GLU A 388 -20.01 11.16 -29.43
N GLU A 389 -21.08 11.64 -30.05
CA GLU A 389 -21.81 12.87 -29.73
C GLU A 389 -22.77 12.80 -28.53
N LYS A 390 -23.07 11.63 -27.94
CA LYS A 390 -24.00 11.52 -26.78
C LYS A 390 -23.46 10.71 -25.60
N CYS A 391 -22.26 11.04 -25.14
CA CYS A 391 -21.73 10.55 -23.87
C CYS A 391 -21.79 11.63 -22.78
N PHE A 392 -22.16 11.24 -21.57
CA PHE A 392 -22.00 12.06 -20.37
C PHE A 392 -20.69 11.67 -19.68
N GLU A 393 -19.93 12.66 -19.22
CA GLU A 393 -18.66 12.42 -18.53
C GLU A 393 -18.84 12.56 -17.02
N PHE A 394 -18.33 11.58 -16.28
CA PHE A 394 -18.18 11.62 -14.83
C PHE A 394 -16.70 11.78 -14.50
N THR A 395 -16.34 12.88 -13.84
CA THR A 395 -14.97 13.17 -13.41
C THR A 395 -14.71 12.83 -11.95
N GLU A 396 -13.44 12.66 -11.60
CA GLU A 396 -13.02 12.53 -10.20
C GLU A 396 -13.42 13.79 -9.41
N GLY A 397 -14.13 13.61 -8.29
CA GLY A 397 -14.71 14.71 -7.49
C GLY A 397 -16.20 14.98 -7.72
N ASP A 398 -16.82 14.35 -8.73
CA ASP A 398 -18.25 14.57 -9.01
C ASP A 398 -19.15 13.92 -7.95
N ASN A 399 -20.17 14.66 -7.51
CA ASN A 399 -21.21 14.09 -6.66
C ASN A 399 -22.09 13.12 -7.48
N TYR A 400 -22.17 11.86 -7.06
CA TYR A 400 -22.94 10.81 -7.76
C TYR A 400 -24.43 11.14 -7.96
N ILE A 401 -25.07 11.80 -6.99
CA ILE A 401 -26.50 12.14 -7.06
C ILE A 401 -26.74 13.26 -8.06
N GLU A 402 -25.94 14.31 -7.99
CA GLU A 402 -26.00 15.44 -8.93
C GLU A 402 -25.64 14.99 -10.34
N SER A 403 -24.56 14.22 -10.47
CA SER A 403 -24.12 13.63 -11.72
C SER A 403 -25.20 12.74 -12.34
N PHE A 404 -25.87 11.89 -11.55
CA PHE A 404 -26.98 11.07 -12.04
C PHE A 404 -28.14 11.92 -12.59
N ASN A 405 -28.53 12.98 -11.87
CA ASN A 405 -29.59 13.87 -12.32
C ASN A 405 -29.19 14.65 -13.59
N ASN A 406 -27.97 15.21 -13.61
CA ASN A 406 -27.42 15.95 -14.75
C ASN A 406 -27.30 15.05 -15.98
N CYS A 407 -26.84 13.81 -15.79
CA CYS A 407 -26.73 12.82 -16.84
C CYS A 407 -28.10 12.58 -17.51
N ILE A 408 -29.17 12.37 -16.73
CA ILE A 408 -30.51 12.19 -17.29
C ILE A 408 -31.00 13.45 -18.02
N ILE A 409 -30.84 14.63 -17.40
CA ILE A 409 -31.33 15.90 -17.93
C ILE A 409 -30.65 16.28 -19.25
N ASN A 410 -29.36 15.96 -19.38
CA ASN A 410 -28.56 16.32 -20.56
C ASN A 410 -28.64 15.26 -21.66
N THR A 411 -29.01 14.03 -21.33
CA THR A 411 -29.04 12.90 -22.27
C THR A 411 -30.42 12.70 -22.91
N PHE A 412 -31.52 13.05 -22.22
CA PHE A 412 -32.88 12.78 -22.67
C PHE A 412 -33.71 14.05 -22.83
N GLU A 413 -34.62 14.06 -23.80
CA GLU A 413 -35.60 15.12 -23.92
C GLU A 413 -36.63 15.06 -22.77
N ASN A 414 -37.20 16.22 -22.39
CA ASN A 414 -38.20 16.30 -21.32
C ASN A 414 -39.38 15.32 -21.50
N LYS A 415 -39.79 15.05 -22.75
CA LYS A 415 -40.87 14.09 -23.04
C LYS A 415 -40.44 12.66 -22.71
N GLU A 416 -39.21 12.28 -23.03
CA GLU A 416 -38.64 10.97 -22.73
C GLU A 416 -38.48 10.77 -21.23
N ILE A 417 -37.92 11.76 -20.52
CA ILE A 417 -37.76 11.70 -19.04
C ILE A 417 -39.11 11.47 -18.37
N LYS A 418 -40.18 12.14 -18.82
CA LYS A 418 -41.52 11.97 -18.26
C LYS A 418 -42.06 10.55 -18.41
N ILE A 419 -41.74 9.88 -19.52
CA ILE A 419 -42.15 8.50 -19.81
C ILE A 419 -41.31 7.52 -18.99
N LEU A 420 -39.98 7.68 -19.01
CA LEU A 420 -39.02 6.72 -18.44
C LEU A 420 -38.92 6.78 -16.91
N CYS A 421 -38.98 7.98 -16.32
CA CYS A 421 -38.77 8.17 -14.89
C CYS A 421 -40.06 8.05 -14.05
N GLY A 422 -41.24 8.13 -14.70
CA GLY A 422 -42.53 8.20 -14.01
C GLY A 422 -42.77 9.55 -13.32
N ARG A 423 -44.03 9.83 -12.96
CA ARG A 423 -44.49 11.17 -12.57
C ARG A 423 -43.72 11.80 -11.40
N ARG A 424 -43.45 11.04 -10.35
CA ARG A 424 -42.81 11.56 -9.12
C ARG A 424 -41.33 11.90 -9.35
N PHE A 425 -40.57 10.98 -9.94
CA PHE A 425 -39.15 11.21 -10.20
C PHE A 425 -38.94 12.29 -11.27
N TYR A 426 -39.80 12.35 -12.29
CA TYR A 426 -39.82 13.46 -13.24
C TYR A 426 -39.98 14.82 -12.54
N LYS A 427 -40.91 14.93 -11.59
CA LYS A 427 -41.10 16.18 -10.83
C LYS A 427 -39.83 16.55 -10.06
N ASP A 428 -39.25 15.60 -9.33
CA ASP A 428 -38.01 15.85 -8.57
C ASP A 428 -36.86 16.32 -9.47
N LEU A 429 -36.72 15.75 -10.67
CA LEU A 429 -35.69 16.15 -11.64
C LEU A 429 -35.91 17.57 -12.18
N MET A 430 -37.17 17.94 -12.44
CA MET A 430 -37.51 19.29 -12.91
C MET A 430 -37.32 20.33 -11.80
N ASP A 431 -37.70 20.00 -10.56
CA ASP A 431 -37.46 20.86 -9.40
C ASP A 431 -35.94 21.07 -9.19
N TYR A 432 -35.13 20.01 -9.30
CA TYR A 432 -33.66 20.09 -9.29
C TYR A 432 -33.11 20.97 -10.42
N LYS A 433 -33.57 20.75 -11.67
CA LYS A 433 -33.16 21.53 -12.84
C LYS A 433 -33.44 23.02 -12.64
N ASN A 434 -34.63 23.37 -12.15
CA ASN A 434 -35.04 24.75 -11.94
C ASN A 434 -34.24 25.43 -10.82
N ASN A 435 -33.95 24.73 -9.72
CA ASN A 435 -33.17 25.28 -8.61
C ASN A 435 -31.71 25.54 -8.99
N ASN A 436 -31.12 24.72 -9.88
CA ASN A 436 -29.76 24.92 -10.34
C ASN A 436 -29.62 26.03 -11.40
N ILE A 437 -30.69 26.36 -12.13
CA ILE A 437 -30.71 27.50 -13.08
C ILE A 437 -30.76 28.85 -12.32
N VAL A 438 -31.29 28.88 -11.09
CA VAL A 438 -31.40 30.11 -10.28
C VAL A 438 -30.09 30.48 -9.56
N ASN A 439 -29.12 29.56 -9.51
CA ASN A 439 -27.83 29.75 -8.82
C ASN A 439 -26.63 29.95 -9.77
N VAL A 440 -26.87 30.27 -11.06
CA VAL A 440 -25.84 30.60 -12.06
C VAL A 440 -25.88 32.07 -12.41
#